data_AF-A0A1B8P776-F1
#
_entry.id   AF-A0A1B8P776-F1
#
_cell.length_a   1.000
_cell.length_b   1.000
_cell.length_c   1.000
_cell.angle_alpha   90.00
_cell.angle_beta   90.00
_cell.angle_gamma   90.00
#
_symmetry.space_group_name_H-M   'P 1'
#
loop_
_entity.id
_entity.type
_entity.pdbx_description
1 polymer ?
#
loop_
_entity_poly.entity_id
_entity_poly.type
_entity_poly.pdbx_seq_one_letter_code
_entity_poly.pdbx_strand_id
1 'polypeptide(L)' 'MAGWIAAGVALGAAIGGMLDNIGLGIGIGVALGVALQAATRR' A
#
# COMPACT_ATOMS: atom_id res chain seq x y z
N MET A 1 -13.99 -3.49 2.36
CA MET A 1 -13.52 -2.09 2.47
C MET A 1 -12.04 -2.02 2.89
N ALA A 2 -11.63 -2.70 3.97
CA ALA A 2 -10.27 -2.57 4.52
C ALA A 2 -9.21 -3.51 3.90
N GLY A 3 -9.59 -4.60 3.23
CA GLY A 3 -8.64 -5.64 2.80
C GLY A 3 -7.55 -5.17 1.84
N TRP A 4 -7.92 -4.42 0.80
CA TRP A 4 -6.96 -3.95 -0.21
C TRP A 4 -6.06 -2.83 0.29
N ILE A 5 -6.59 -1.95 1.16
CA ILE A 5 -5.78 -0.91 1.82
C ILE A 5 -4.81 -1.56 2.82
N ALA A 6 -5.27 -2.53 3.62
CA ALA A 6 -4.41 -3.25 4.56
C ALA A 6 -3.30 -4.05 3.84
N ALA A 7 -3.63 -4.70 2.72
CA ALA A 7 -2.65 -5.37 1.87
C ALA A 7 -1.65 -4.37 1.28
N GLY A 8 -2.13 -3.22 0.81
CA GLY A 8 -1.30 -2.13 0.34
C GLY A 8 -0.35 -1.60 1.41
N VAL A 9 -0.83 -1.33 2.63
CA VAL A 9 -0.01 -0.88 3.76
C VAL A 9 1.03 -1.92 4.15
N ALA A 10 0.68 -3.21 4.20
CA ALA A 10 1.63 -4.28 4.52
C ALA A 10 2.75 -4.39 3.48
N LEU A 11 2.41 -4.32 2.19
CA LEU A 11 3.39 -4.28 1.10
C LEU A 11 4.23 -3.00 1.14
N GLY A 12 3.60 -1.86 1.37
CA GLY A 12 4.26 -0.57 1.50
C GLY A 12 5.24 -0.52 2.65
N ALA A 13 4.87 -1.04 3.81
CA ALA A 13 5.75 -1.14 4.97
C ALA A 13 6.94 -2.06 4.71
N ALA A 14 6.75 -3.19 4.00
CA ALA A 14 7.83 -4.08 3.61
C ALA A 14 8.82 -3.41 2.64
N ILE A 15 8.32 -2.71 1.63
CA ILE A 15 9.15 -1.95 0.67
C ILE A 15 9.86 -0.78 1.38
N GLY A 16 9.15 -0.06 2.25
CA GLY A 16 9.72 1.04 3.04
C GLY A 16 10.80 0.58 3.99
N GLY A 17 10.67 -0.61 4.58
CA GLY A 17 11.71 -1.24 5.39
C GLY A 17 12.95 -1.61 4.58
N MET A 18 12.79 -2.06 3.32
CA MET A 18 13.94 -2.30 2.43
C MET A 18 14.63 -1.02 1.97
N LEU A 19 13.90 0.09 1.91
CA LEU A 19 14.42 1.41 1.51
C LEU A 19 14.92 2.26 2.68
N ASP A 20 14.89 1.72 3.91
CA ASP A 20 15.18 2.43 5.17
C ASP A 20 14.35 3.73 5.32
N ASN A 21 13.20 3.76 4.66
CA ASN A 21 12.27 4.89 4.61
C ASN A 21 10.83 4.38 4.65
N ILE A 22 10.41 4.03 5.86
CA ILE A 22 9.08 3.47 6.15
C ILE A 22 7.97 4.45 5.74
N GLY A 23 8.18 5.76 5.90
CA GLY A 23 7.19 6.77 5.53
C GLY A 23 6.88 6.76 4.02
N LEU A 24 7.92 6.69 3.19
CA LEU A 24 7.80 6.59 1.74
C LEU A 24 7.14 5.26 1.33
N GLY A 25 7.53 4.16 1.98
CA GLY A 25 6.94 2.85 1.73
C GLY A 25 5.45 2.78 2.04
N ILE A 26 5.03 3.24 3.22
CA ILE A 26 3.61 3.28 3.61
C ILE A 26 2.82 4.16 2.62
N GLY A 27 3.36 5.30 2.21
CA GLY A 27 2.73 6.18 1.22
C GLY A 27 2.48 5.48 -0.12
N ILE A 28 3.49 4.79 -0.65
CA ILE A 28 3.38 3.99 -1.89
C ILE A 28 2.37 2.84 -1.70
N GLY A 29 2.44 2.14 -0.57
CA GLY A 29 1.55 1.03 -0.24
C GLY A 29 0.09 1.42 -0.18
N VAL A 30 -0.23 2.52 0.49
CA VAL A 30 -1.59 3.07 0.54
C VAL A 30 -2.06 3.47 -0.85
N ALA A 31 -1.23 4.17 -1.64
CA ALA A 31 -1.56 4.58 -3.00
C ALA A 31 -1.89 3.37 -3.91
N LEU A 32 -1.07 2.31 -3.85
CA LEU A 32 -1.31 1.07 -4.58
C LEU A 32 -2.58 0.35 -4.11
N GLY A 33 -2.80 0.25 -2.79
CA GLY A 33 -4.00 -0.37 -2.22
C GLY A 33 -5.29 0.33 -2.64
N VAL A 34 -5.27 1.67 -2.70
CA VAL A 34 -6.40 2.48 -3.19
C VAL A 34 -6.59 2.31 -4.71
N ALA A 35 -5.50 2.30 -5.48
CA ALA A 35 -5.57 2.11 -6.94
C ALA A 35 -6.14 0.74 -7.33
N LEU A 36 -5.67 -0.33 -6.68
CA LEU A 36 -6.20 -1.70 -6.86
C LEU A 36 -7.67 -1.76 -6.47
N GLN A 37 -8.04 -1.20 -5.31
CA GLN A 37 -9.43 -1.13 -4.87
C GLN A 37 -10.34 -0.41 -5.87
N ALA A 38 -9.86 0.67 -6.48
CA ALA A 38 -10.58 1.40 -7.52
C ALA A 38 -10.68 0.60 -8.82
N ALA A 39 -9.64 -0.14 -9.19
CA ALA A 39 -9.63 -1.00 -10.37
C ALA A 39 -10.58 -2.21 -10.23
N THR A 40 -10.66 -2.83 -9.05
CA THR A 40 -11.56 -3.98 -8.78
C THR A 40 -13.02 -3.58 -8.60
N ARG A 41 -13.33 -2.28 -8.49
CA ARG A 41 -14.70 -1.77 -8.35
C ARG A 41 -15.42 -1.54 -9.70
N ARG A 42 -14.79 -1.94 -10.81
CA ARG A 42 -15.43 -2.05 -12.14
C ARG A 42 -16.10 -3.40 -12.30
#